data_AF-H5Y5U6-F1
#
_entry.id   AF-H5Y5U6-F1
#
_cell.length_a   1.000
_cell.length_b   1.000
_cell.length_c   1.000
_cell.angle_alpha   90.00
_cell.angle_beta   90.00
_cell.angle_gamma   90.00
#
_symmetry.space_group_name_H-M   'P 1'
#
loop_
_entity.id
_entity.type
_entity.pdbx_description
1 polymer ?
#
loop_
_entity_poly.entity_id
_entity_poly.type
_entity_poly.pdbx_seq_one_letter_code
_entity_poly.pdbx_strand_id
1 'polypeptide(L)'
;MPRAYKVLLAVLSLLLLSGCTNLSWTTAGKIVPPVPDSCPLEGQWEVNQDLQADGNLEEYHQNWEGKTIQFTREVAVLGDYVWSNPAFKLKKVSSAQYLTTKYLNLSSDLMPDNQEIEVITVSAGENFLGEFMKIDEARLIAFVQNKALYLQKLSDQVDSSLALANLNDYQANEQSSQGSSGVLVGLKIPDGSGAGKGADNTDYRYQTVWLASKNKKLNPVLTEDNIFFPRSSGFWELQVPQIQEGSTMEDWLSAHDVSTKVQEPQLSSLKLSRGEVNKGTGKKIIHYVGNDYVAVENQGYGNQLQVLPVDKISALEGIKFSDLLDYGGSSTFSNARAQARRTLNNNPHIIDIDDDSLEQNFGLTRKNGHWYLRGRINYTLQNADDPSHLDFNINLVPPAKLIFYDTLYLSWQYIKDRVPDAVDAFTSPNQDIALVVTKTKLLVYPISMGQLESEALAKIDLEPGSSIIMAEWATGSYVDNWEKAFLANGAEVTGNESQ
;
A
#
# COMPACT_ATOMS: atom_id res chain seq x y z
N MET A 1 47.75 18.58 -58.97
CA MET A 1 47.41 18.76 -57.54
C MET A 1 45.97 19.25 -57.24
N PRO A 2 45.22 19.98 -58.09
CA PRO A 2 43.92 20.53 -57.66
C PRO A 2 42.73 19.55 -57.70
N ARG A 3 42.85 18.41 -58.42
CA ARG A 3 41.79 17.38 -58.48
C ARG A 3 41.76 16.48 -57.23
N ALA A 4 42.92 16.11 -56.71
CA ALA A 4 43.02 15.30 -55.49
C ALA A 4 42.49 16.05 -54.27
N TYR A 5 42.75 17.36 -54.17
CA TYR A 5 42.22 18.22 -53.10
C TYR A 5 40.69 18.33 -53.14
N LYS A 6 40.08 18.43 -54.33
CA LYS A 6 38.62 18.46 -54.49
C LYS A 6 37.96 17.13 -54.09
N VAL A 7 38.60 16.01 -54.40
CA VAL A 7 38.11 14.68 -53.98
C VAL A 7 38.25 14.50 -52.47
N LEU A 8 39.37 14.94 -51.88
CA LEU A 8 39.56 14.90 -50.43
C LEU A 8 38.55 15.77 -49.69
N LEU A 9 38.25 16.97 -50.22
CA LEU A 9 37.25 17.87 -49.64
C LEU A 9 35.83 17.27 -49.74
N ALA A 10 35.50 16.63 -50.86
CA ALA A 10 34.20 15.97 -51.03
C ALA A 10 34.03 14.77 -50.08
N VAL A 11 35.09 13.99 -49.85
CA VAL A 11 35.08 12.87 -48.90
C VAL A 11 34.99 13.38 -47.46
N LEU A 12 35.66 14.48 -47.12
CA LEU A 12 35.57 15.10 -45.80
C LEU A 12 34.16 15.65 -45.52
N SER A 13 33.50 16.23 -46.53
CA SER A 13 32.11 16.69 -46.43
C SER A 13 31.12 15.54 -46.27
N LEU A 14 31.39 14.36 -46.86
CA LEU A 14 30.57 13.16 -46.69
C LEU A 14 30.70 12.55 -45.29
N LEU A 15 31.87 12.67 -44.65
CA LEU A 15 32.10 12.20 -43.27
C LEU A 15 31.47 13.11 -42.21
N LEU A 16 31.23 14.39 -42.53
CA LEU A 16 30.51 15.33 -41.65
C LEU A 16 28.98 15.16 -41.71
N LEU A 17 28.47 14.39 -42.69
CA LEU A 17 27.04 14.05 -42.80
C LEU A 17 26.67 12.76 -42.07
N SER A 18 27.63 11.97 -41.60
CA SER A 18 27.38 10.89 -40.63
C SER A 18 27.30 11.46 -39.22
N GLY A 19 26.18 12.10 -38.90
CA GLY A 19 25.81 12.36 -37.51
C GLY A 19 25.71 11.03 -36.75
N CYS A 20 26.36 10.93 -35.60
CA CYS A 20 26.14 9.83 -34.67
C CYS A 20 24.70 9.90 -34.16
N THR A 21 23.79 9.18 -34.81
CA THR A 21 22.55 8.78 -34.14
C THR A 21 22.93 7.73 -33.11
N ASN A 22 22.79 8.07 -31.83
CA ASN A 22 22.74 7.05 -30.79
C ASN A 22 21.58 6.11 -31.15
N LEU A 23 21.90 4.90 -31.63
CA LEU A 23 20.91 3.83 -31.76
C LEU A 23 20.54 3.36 -30.34
N SER A 24 19.65 4.11 -29.69
CA SER A 24 18.79 3.54 -28.65
C SER A 24 17.67 2.79 -29.35
N TRP A 25 17.86 1.49 -29.58
CA TRP A 25 16.78 0.60 -29.99
C TRP A 25 15.83 0.39 -28.80
N THR A 26 14.85 1.28 -28.67
CA THR A 26 13.59 1.04 -27.97
C THR A 26 12.48 1.74 -28.75
N THR A 27 12.09 1.16 -29.90
CA THR A 27 10.90 1.58 -30.64
C THR A 27 9.67 0.77 -30.17
N ALA A 28 9.50 0.64 -28.86
CA ALA A 28 8.17 0.66 -28.28
C ALA A 28 7.96 2.13 -27.96
N GLY A 29 7.00 2.78 -28.64
CA GLY A 29 6.75 4.20 -28.47
C GLY A 29 6.74 4.55 -26.99
N LYS A 30 7.77 5.28 -26.53
CA LYS A 30 7.66 6.04 -25.30
C LYS A 30 6.52 7.01 -25.57
N ILE A 31 5.32 6.62 -25.14
CA ILE A 31 4.22 7.56 -24.94
C ILE A 31 4.77 8.46 -23.83
N VAL A 32 5.50 9.51 -24.23
CA VAL A 32 5.75 10.64 -23.36
C VAL A 32 4.37 11.25 -23.19
N PRO A 33 3.77 11.19 -22.00
CA PRO A 33 2.49 11.83 -21.76
C PRO A 33 2.63 13.29 -22.19
N PRO A 34 1.66 13.87 -22.93
CA PRO A 34 1.73 15.28 -23.27
C PRO A 34 1.89 16.06 -21.97
N VAL A 35 2.94 16.87 -21.87
CA VAL A 35 3.09 17.84 -20.78
C VAL A 35 1.97 18.85 -20.99
N PRO A 36 0.99 18.95 -20.09
CA PRO A 36 -0.08 19.93 -20.26
C PRO A 36 0.53 21.34 -20.37
N ASP A 37 0.16 22.09 -21.41
CA ASP A 37 0.53 23.50 -21.58
C ASP A 37 -0.14 24.41 -20.53
N SER A 38 -0.86 23.87 -19.55
CA SER A 38 -1.44 24.59 -18.42
C SER A 38 -1.61 23.61 -17.25
N CYS A 39 -1.43 24.10 -16.02
CA CYS A 39 -1.80 23.31 -14.85
C CYS A 39 -3.33 23.09 -14.88
N PRO A 40 -3.82 21.84 -14.88
CA PRO A 40 -5.26 21.56 -15.06
C PRO A 40 -6.11 22.05 -13.89
N LEU A 41 -5.49 22.35 -12.75
CA LEU A 41 -6.12 22.87 -11.54
C LEU A 41 -5.69 24.31 -11.22
N GLU A 42 -5.04 25.01 -12.16
CA GLU A 42 -4.47 26.35 -11.96
C GLU A 42 -5.48 27.29 -11.30
N GLY A 43 -5.07 27.89 -10.18
CA GLY A 43 -5.85 28.87 -9.45
C GLY A 43 -5.92 28.63 -7.95
N GLN A 44 -6.71 29.46 -7.29
CA GLN A 44 -7.02 29.39 -5.87
C GLN A 44 -8.46 28.92 -5.68
N TRP A 45 -8.64 27.97 -4.77
CA TRP A 45 -9.88 27.28 -4.47
C TRP A 45 -10.19 27.45 -2.99
N GLU A 46 -11.45 27.73 -2.65
CA GLU A 46 -11.95 27.74 -1.27
C GLU A 46 -12.66 26.42 -1.00
N VAL A 47 -12.45 25.85 0.18
CA VAL A 47 -13.24 24.73 0.66
C VAL A 47 -14.53 25.27 1.25
N ASN A 48 -15.63 25.08 0.55
CA ASN A 48 -16.94 25.56 0.97
C ASN A 48 -17.62 24.59 1.95
N GLN A 49 -17.37 23.30 1.79
CA GLN A 49 -18.05 22.26 2.57
C GLN A 49 -17.22 20.99 2.65
N ASP A 50 -17.20 20.36 3.82
CA ASP A 50 -16.82 18.95 3.96
C ASP A 50 -18.05 18.07 3.71
N LEU A 51 -18.03 17.30 2.61
CA LEU A 51 -19.17 16.51 2.16
C LEU A 51 -19.42 15.27 3.04
N GLN A 52 -18.53 14.98 3.97
CA GLN A 52 -18.61 13.85 4.90
C GLN A 52 -18.61 14.30 6.38
N ALA A 53 -18.70 15.60 6.67
CA ALA A 53 -18.73 16.09 8.05
C ALA A 53 -19.99 15.65 8.81
N ASP A 54 -19.79 14.93 9.93
CA ASP A 54 -20.86 14.59 10.87
C ASP A 54 -20.88 15.61 12.02
N GLY A 55 -22.06 16.11 12.34
CA GLY A 55 -22.25 17.23 13.28
C GLY A 55 -22.09 16.88 14.77
N ASN A 56 -21.23 15.93 15.17
CA ASN A 56 -21.15 15.50 16.58
C ASN A 56 -19.83 14.88 17.09
N LEU A 57 -18.66 15.13 16.48
CA LEU A 57 -17.36 14.75 17.07
C LEU A 57 -16.42 15.96 17.10
N GLU A 58 -16.49 16.74 18.19
CA GLU A 58 -15.87 18.06 18.30
C GLU A 58 -14.35 18.10 18.58
N GLU A 59 -13.59 17.00 18.70
CA GLU A 59 -12.24 17.13 19.29
C GLU A 59 -10.99 16.87 18.44
N TYR A 60 -11.05 16.32 17.21
CA TYR A 60 -9.80 16.09 16.45
C TYR A 60 -9.84 16.32 14.93
N HIS A 61 -10.91 16.88 14.38
CA HIS A 61 -10.96 17.18 12.94
C HIS A 61 -10.29 18.52 12.62
N GLN A 62 -9.29 18.51 11.74
CA GLN A 62 -8.82 19.74 11.10
C GLN A 62 -10.00 20.30 10.28
N ASN A 63 -10.53 21.45 10.70
CA ASN A 63 -11.59 22.12 9.97
C ASN A 63 -11.03 22.62 8.64
N TRP A 64 -11.59 22.12 7.55
CA TRP A 64 -11.20 22.52 6.19
C TRP A 64 -12.07 23.65 5.67
N GLU A 65 -13.26 23.87 6.19
CA GLU A 65 -14.17 24.92 5.71
C GLU A 65 -13.52 26.29 5.84
N GLY A 66 -13.56 27.06 4.75
CA GLY A 66 -12.90 28.36 4.62
C GLY A 66 -11.39 28.31 4.40
N LYS A 67 -10.75 27.13 4.44
CA LYS A 67 -9.34 27.00 4.02
C LYS A 67 -9.23 27.10 2.50
N THR A 68 -8.05 27.53 2.04
CA THR A 68 -7.76 27.63 0.61
C THR A 68 -6.78 26.57 0.14
N ILE A 69 -6.99 26.13 -1.09
CA ILE A 69 -6.14 25.20 -1.84
C ILE A 69 -5.66 25.95 -3.09
N GLN A 70 -4.37 25.85 -3.41
CA GLN A 70 -3.80 26.56 -4.56
C GLN A 70 -2.99 25.61 -5.43
N PHE A 71 -3.12 25.74 -6.75
CA PHE A 71 -2.29 25.02 -7.70
C PHE A 71 -1.70 25.98 -8.71
N THR A 72 -0.40 25.83 -8.93
CA THR A 72 0.36 26.36 -10.06
C THR A 72 1.15 25.21 -10.67
N ARG A 73 1.96 25.48 -11.70
CA ARG A 73 2.88 24.46 -12.24
C ARG A 73 4.02 24.13 -11.27
N GLU A 74 4.43 25.11 -10.47
CA GLU A 74 5.60 25.01 -9.59
C GLU A 74 5.23 24.66 -8.15
N VAL A 75 3.99 24.92 -7.74
CA VAL A 75 3.55 24.83 -6.35
C VAL A 75 2.14 24.26 -6.23
N ALA A 76 1.96 23.33 -5.30
CA ALA A 76 0.64 22.96 -4.77
C ALA A 76 0.56 23.37 -3.29
N VAL A 77 -0.55 23.96 -2.86
CA VAL A 77 -0.82 24.32 -1.48
C VAL A 77 -2.12 23.66 -1.05
N LEU A 78 -2.09 22.85 0.01
CA LEU A 78 -3.28 22.20 0.60
C LEU A 78 -3.34 22.53 2.09
N GLY A 79 -4.18 23.50 2.45
CA GLY A 79 -4.26 23.98 3.83
C GLY A 79 -2.93 24.60 4.26
N ASP A 80 -2.27 23.98 5.24
CA ASP A 80 -1.02 24.49 5.84
C ASP A 80 0.23 23.87 5.17
N TYR A 81 0.03 23.03 4.15
CA TYR A 81 1.09 22.30 3.46
C TYR A 81 1.34 22.86 2.06
N VAL A 82 2.61 22.90 1.67
CA VAL A 82 3.08 23.42 0.39
C VAL A 82 3.93 22.32 -0.24
N TRP A 83 3.88 22.14 -1.55
CA TRP A 83 4.75 21.21 -2.26
C TRP A 83 5.31 21.87 -3.50
N SER A 84 6.58 21.60 -3.78
CA SER A 84 7.23 22.07 -5.00
C SER A 84 7.11 21.04 -6.13
N ASN A 85 7.03 21.54 -7.36
CA ASN A 85 6.96 20.77 -8.61
C ASN A 85 5.85 19.68 -8.62
N PRO A 86 4.58 20.06 -8.41
CA PRO A 86 3.48 19.11 -8.52
C PRO A 86 3.36 18.54 -9.94
N ALA A 87 3.07 17.25 -10.02
CA ALA A 87 2.73 16.53 -11.23
C ALA A 87 1.23 16.23 -11.26
N PHE A 88 0.64 16.33 -12.45
CA PHE A 88 -0.80 16.18 -12.67
C PHE A 88 -1.06 15.04 -13.65
N LYS A 89 -1.87 14.07 -13.25
CA LYS A 89 -2.31 12.96 -14.12
C LYS A 89 -3.82 13.00 -14.28
N LEU A 90 -4.27 13.21 -15.51
CA LEU A 90 -5.69 13.31 -15.85
C LEU A 90 -6.23 11.96 -16.34
N LYS A 91 -7.41 11.57 -15.84
CA LYS A 91 -8.22 10.46 -16.38
C LYS A 91 -9.66 10.91 -16.59
N LYS A 92 -10.33 10.35 -17.60
CA LYS A 92 -11.76 10.55 -17.84
C LYS A 92 -12.52 9.30 -17.42
N VAL A 93 -13.57 9.49 -16.62
CA VAL A 93 -14.34 8.38 -16.03
C VAL A 93 -15.83 8.73 -15.95
N SER A 94 -16.69 7.72 -15.84
CA SER A 94 -18.09 7.92 -15.51
C SER A 94 -18.21 8.44 -14.07
N SER A 95 -18.95 9.53 -13.90
CA SER A 95 -19.14 10.18 -12.61
C SER A 95 -19.78 9.26 -11.57
N ALA A 96 -20.81 8.52 -11.97
CA ALA A 96 -21.51 7.56 -11.10
C ALA A 96 -20.59 6.41 -10.66
N GLN A 97 -19.81 5.83 -11.59
CA GLN A 97 -18.88 4.75 -11.27
C GLN A 97 -17.79 5.23 -10.31
N TYR A 98 -17.20 6.40 -10.57
CA TYR A 98 -16.13 6.95 -9.76
C TYR A 98 -16.60 7.32 -8.34
N LEU A 99 -17.76 7.95 -8.21
CA LEU A 99 -18.35 8.25 -6.89
C LEU A 99 -18.71 6.99 -6.11
N THR A 100 -19.17 5.94 -6.80
CA THR A 100 -19.42 4.63 -6.17
C THR A 100 -18.14 4.06 -5.57
N THR A 101 -16.99 4.18 -6.25
CA THR A 101 -15.69 3.72 -5.67
C THR A 101 -15.24 4.53 -4.46
N LYS A 102 -15.80 5.73 -4.27
CA LYS A 102 -15.52 6.63 -3.13
C LYS A 102 -16.65 6.63 -2.09
N TYR A 103 -17.67 5.77 -2.28
CA TYR A 103 -18.88 5.68 -1.46
C TYR A 103 -19.55 7.05 -1.16
N LEU A 104 -19.45 7.99 -2.10
CA LEU A 104 -19.95 9.35 -1.94
C LEU A 104 -21.22 9.53 -2.77
N ASN A 105 -22.34 9.82 -2.12
CA ASN A 105 -23.60 10.14 -2.78
C ASN A 105 -23.79 11.67 -2.83
N LEU A 106 -23.74 12.24 -4.03
CA LEU A 106 -24.04 13.65 -4.25
C LEU A 106 -25.50 13.82 -4.67
N SER A 107 -26.10 14.97 -4.34
CA SER A 107 -27.39 15.31 -4.92
C SER A 107 -27.25 15.50 -6.43
N SER A 108 -28.29 15.14 -7.18
CA SER A 108 -28.37 15.36 -8.63
C SER A 108 -28.22 16.84 -9.02
N ASP A 109 -28.45 17.76 -8.07
CA ASP A 109 -28.29 19.21 -8.25
C ASP A 109 -26.81 19.63 -8.28
N LEU A 110 -25.94 18.92 -7.55
CA LEU A 110 -24.50 19.16 -7.57
C LEU A 110 -23.83 18.51 -8.78
N MET A 111 -24.34 17.36 -9.22
CA MET A 111 -23.82 16.69 -10.41
C MET A 111 -24.84 15.75 -11.07
N PRO A 112 -25.06 15.85 -12.40
CA PRO A 112 -25.89 14.91 -13.14
C PRO A 112 -25.29 13.50 -13.18
N ASP A 113 -26.14 12.48 -13.08
CA ASP A 113 -25.75 11.08 -13.19
C ASP A 113 -25.17 10.76 -14.58
N ASN A 114 -24.15 9.89 -14.62
CA ASN A 114 -23.53 9.35 -15.83
C ASN A 114 -22.87 10.37 -16.77
N GLN A 115 -22.47 11.53 -16.27
CA GLN A 115 -21.59 12.44 -17.01
C GLN A 115 -20.16 11.90 -17.05
N GLU A 116 -19.47 12.05 -18.18
CA GLU A 116 -18.02 11.84 -18.24
C GLU A 116 -17.32 13.03 -17.58
N ILE A 117 -16.51 12.76 -16.55
CA ILE A 117 -15.83 13.75 -15.73
C ILE A 117 -14.32 13.58 -15.83
N GLU A 118 -13.59 14.66 -15.55
CA GLU A 118 -12.14 14.66 -15.42
C GLU A 118 -11.76 14.49 -13.95
N VAL A 119 -10.96 13.46 -13.68
CA VAL A 119 -10.33 13.26 -12.37
C VAL A 119 -8.84 13.50 -12.54
N ILE A 120 -8.32 14.46 -11.77
CA ILE A 120 -6.93 14.86 -11.77
C ILE A 120 -6.28 14.32 -10.50
N THR A 121 -5.35 13.40 -10.65
CA THR A 121 -4.44 12.99 -9.57
C THR A 121 -3.30 14.00 -9.48
N VAL A 122 -3.03 14.49 -8.27
CA VAL A 122 -1.91 15.39 -8.00
C VAL A 122 -0.89 14.68 -7.12
N SER A 123 0.38 14.75 -7.50
CA SER A 123 1.51 14.24 -6.72
C SER A 123 2.67 15.24 -6.70
N ALA A 124 3.60 15.14 -5.78
CA ALA A 124 4.85 15.92 -5.76
C ALA A 124 6.04 15.03 -5.38
N GLY A 125 6.92 14.74 -6.34
CA GLY A 125 7.87 13.63 -6.21
C GLY A 125 7.13 12.30 -6.02
N GLU A 126 7.47 11.55 -4.97
CA GLU A 126 6.81 10.28 -4.60
C GLU A 126 5.52 10.48 -3.77
N ASN A 127 5.17 11.72 -3.44
CA ASN A 127 4.06 12.03 -2.53
C ASN A 127 2.74 12.18 -3.27
N PHE A 128 1.72 11.38 -2.92
CA PHE A 128 0.36 11.52 -3.44
C PHE A 128 -0.42 12.60 -2.67
N LEU A 129 -0.75 13.72 -3.34
CA LEU A 129 -1.39 14.87 -2.68
C LEU A 129 -2.91 14.76 -2.63
N GLY A 130 -3.52 14.09 -3.62
CA GLY A 130 -4.97 13.88 -3.68
C GLY A 130 -5.50 13.61 -5.08
N GLU A 131 -6.79 13.31 -5.16
CA GLU A 131 -7.56 13.26 -6.41
C GLU A 131 -8.58 14.41 -6.45
N PHE A 132 -8.68 15.10 -7.58
CA PHE A 132 -9.54 16.25 -7.77
C PHE A 132 -10.49 15.97 -8.93
N MET A 133 -11.76 15.79 -8.59
CA MET A 133 -12.84 15.52 -9.53
C MET A 133 -13.45 16.85 -9.97
N LYS A 134 -13.27 17.16 -11.26
CA LYS A 134 -13.77 18.41 -11.84
C LYS A 134 -15.26 18.29 -12.16
N ILE A 135 -16.10 19.10 -11.51
CA ILE A 135 -17.52 19.22 -11.86
C ILE A 135 -17.64 20.17 -13.06
N ASP A 136 -17.00 21.33 -12.97
CA ASP A 136 -16.82 22.30 -14.05
C ASP A 136 -15.57 23.18 -13.80
N GLU A 137 -15.41 24.27 -14.54
CA GLU A 137 -14.26 25.18 -14.39
C GLU A 137 -14.19 25.91 -13.03
N ALA A 138 -15.32 26.05 -12.33
CA ALA A 138 -15.43 26.79 -11.08
C ALA A 138 -15.66 25.89 -9.86
N ARG A 139 -15.95 24.60 -10.05
CA ARG A 139 -16.34 23.66 -8.98
C ARG A 139 -15.59 22.35 -9.09
N LEU A 140 -15.06 21.87 -7.97
CA LEU A 140 -14.41 20.57 -7.89
C LEU A 140 -14.74 19.85 -6.57
N ILE A 141 -14.51 18.54 -6.56
CA ILE A 141 -14.49 17.72 -5.35
C ILE A 141 -13.07 17.24 -5.16
N ALA A 142 -12.47 17.60 -4.03
CA ALA A 142 -11.14 17.16 -3.65
C ALA A 142 -11.23 15.97 -2.69
N PHE A 143 -10.56 14.88 -3.04
CA PHE A 143 -10.31 13.73 -2.18
C PHE A 143 -8.89 13.85 -1.64
N VAL A 144 -8.77 14.50 -0.47
CA VAL A 144 -7.50 14.85 0.17
C VAL A 144 -7.55 14.45 1.64
N GLN A 145 -6.47 13.85 2.15
CA GLN A 145 -6.31 13.52 3.58
C GLN A 145 -7.56 12.84 4.20
N ASN A 146 -8.09 11.83 3.51
CA ASN A 146 -9.28 11.07 3.95
C ASN A 146 -10.60 11.88 4.04
N LYS A 147 -10.69 13.00 3.32
CA LYS A 147 -11.89 13.83 3.24
C LYS A 147 -12.34 14.04 1.81
N ALA A 148 -13.65 14.16 1.63
CA ALA A 148 -14.26 14.63 0.39
C ALA A 148 -14.70 16.08 0.58
N LEU A 149 -13.96 17.01 -0.01
CA LEU A 149 -14.18 18.45 0.14
C LEU A 149 -14.81 19.01 -1.13
N TYR A 150 -15.88 19.80 -0.99
CA TYR A 150 -16.43 20.58 -2.08
C TYR A 150 -15.74 21.94 -2.15
N LEU A 151 -15.13 22.22 -3.29
CA LEU A 151 -14.35 23.43 -3.51
C LEU A 151 -14.97 24.30 -4.59
N GLN A 152 -14.85 25.62 -4.39
CA GLN A 152 -15.22 26.63 -5.36
C GLN A 152 -14.01 27.49 -5.72
N LYS A 153 -13.86 27.81 -7.01
CA LYS A 153 -12.76 28.62 -7.50
C LYS A 153 -12.92 30.08 -7.05
N LEU A 154 -11.91 30.60 -6.36
CA LEU A 154 -11.81 32.00 -5.98
C LEU A 154 -11.16 32.84 -7.07
N SER A 155 -10.12 32.30 -7.72
CA SER A 155 -9.32 33.04 -8.70
C SER A 155 -8.64 32.10 -9.69
N ASP A 156 -8.55 32.52 -10.95
CA ASP A 156 -7.74 31.88 -12.01
C ASP A 156 -6.24 32.15 -11.86
N GLN A 157 -5.87 33.13 -11.03
CA GLN A 157 -4.49 33.51 -10.75
C GLN A 157 -4.19 33.23 -9.28
N VAL A 158 -3.07 32.57 -9.02
CA VAL A 158 -2.55 32.42 -7.67
C VAL A 158 -1.83 33.71 -7.29
N ASP A 159 -2.11 34.24 -6.09
CA ASP A 159 -1.33 35.35 -5.55
C ASP A 159 0.13 34.89 -5.39
N SER A 160 0.96 35.27 -6.36
CA SER A 160 2.33 34.80 -6.45
C SER A 160 3.15 35.23 -5.24
N SER A 161 2.74 36.29 -4.53
CA SER A 161 3.42 36.75 -3.31
C SER A 161 3.19 35.82 -2.13
N LEU A 162 1.97 35.28 -1.98
CA LEU A 162 1.62 34.27 -0.97
C LEU A 162 2.25 32.91 -1.29
N ALA A 163 2.24 32.50 -2.57
CA ALA A 163 2.88 31.26 -3.00
C ALA A 163 4.41 31.28 -2.77
N LEU A 164 5.08 32.40 -3.04
CA LEU A 164 6.52 32.57 -2.81
C LEU A 164 6.88 32.70 -1.31
N ALA A 165 6.03 33.35 -0.51
CA ALA A 165 6.20 33.39 0.96
C ALA A 165 6.06 31.99 1.57
N ASN A 166 5.01 31.27 1.17
CA ASN A 166 4.76 29.89 1.58
C ASN A 166 5.85 28.92 1.11
N LEU A 167 6.44 29.12 -0.08
CA LEU A 167 7.59 28.34 -0.54
C LEU A 167 8.84 28.58 0.32
N ASN A 168 9.11 29.81 0.75
CA ASN A 168 10.27 30.11 1.61
C ASN A 168 10.08 29.53 3.01
N ASP A 169 8.89 29.68 3.59
CA ASP A 169 8.53 29.07 4.88
C ASP A 169 8.50 27.54 4.78
N TYR A 170 8.04 26.98 3.65
CA TYR A 170 8.10 25.54 3.39
C TYR A 170 9.52 25.04 3.15
N GLN A 171 10.38 25.73 2.41
CA GLN A 171 11.79 25.34 2.27
C GLN A 171 12.53 25.39 3.61
N ALA A 172 12.20 26.36 4.47
CA ALA A 172 12.66 26.40 5.85
C ALA A 172 12.09 25.24 6.69
N ASN A 173 10.83 24.84 6.46
CA ASN A 173 10.19 23.70 7.11
C ASN A 173 10.65 22.35 6.54
N GLU A 174 10.99 22.21 5.25
CA GLU A 174 11.56 21.01 4.62
C GLU A 174 12.96 20.73 5.16
N GLN A 175 13.75 21.79 5.36
CA GLN A 175 15.02 21.68 6.08
C GLN A 175 14.82 21.27 7.54
N SER A 176 13.64 21.48 8.13
CA SER A 176 13.28 21.02 9.48
C SER A 176 12.50 19.69 9.52
N SER A 177 11.95 19.23 8.39
CA SER A 177 11.22 17.96 8.22
C SER A 177 12.06 16.87 7.55
N GLN A 178 13.28 17.20 7.11
CA GLN A 178 14.35 16.23 6.88
C GLN A 178 14.64 15.50 8.20
N GLY A 179 14.08 14.30 8.36
CA GLY A 179 14.22 13.46 9.56
C GLY A 179 12.93 13.19 10.32
N SER A 180 11.77 13.34 9.67
CA SER A 180 10.49 12.80 10.15
C SER A 180 10.12 11.53 9.40
N SER A 181 9.91 10.45 10.14
CA SER A 181 9.41 9.16 9.63
C SER A 181 8.31 8.63 10.52
N GLY A 182 7.29 8.07 9.89
CA GLY A 182 6.22 7.34 10.54
C GLY A 182 6.03 6.00 9.87
N VAL A 183 5.61 4.99 10.63
CA VAL A 183 5.27 3.67 10.08
C VAL A 183 4.07 3.06 10.79
N LEU A 184 3.11 2.60 9.98
CA LEU A 184 2.03 1.71 10.42
C LEU A 184 2.54 0.27 10.31
N VAL A 185 2.66 -0.40 11.44
CA VAL A 185 3.11 -1.78 11.55
C VAL A 185 1.90 -2.65 11.87
N GLY A 186 1.55 -3.56 10.94
CA GLY A 186 0.49 -4.53 11.16
C GLY A 186 1.04 -5.80 11.80
N LEU A 187 0.48 -6.19 12.93
CA LEU A 187 0.84 -7.38 13.69
C LEU A 187 -0.24 -8.45 13.53
N LYS A 188 0.20 -9.67 13.20
CA LYS A 188 -0.58 -10.90 13.41
C LYS A 188 -0.10 -11.52 14.71
N ILE A 189 -1.00 -11.72 15.65
CA ILE A 189 -0.70 -12.18 17.00
C ILE A 189 -1.48 -13.47 17.26
N PRO A 190 -0.82 -14.60 17.56
CA PRO A 190 -1.50 -15.82 17.95
C PRO A 190 -2.35 -15.60 19.20
N ASP A 191 -3.59 -16.06 19.21
CA ASP A 191 -4.41 -16.03 20.42
C ASP A 191 -3.97 -17.15 21.38
N GLY A 192 -3.52 -16.77 22.57
CA GLY A 192 -3.00 -17.67 23.61
C GLY A 192 -4.04 -18.59 24.23
N SER A 193 -5.33 -18.43 23.90
CA SER A 193 -6.43 -19.30 24.33
C SER A 193 -6.28 -20.77 23.87
N GLY A 194 -5.35 -21.04 22.94
CA GLY A 194 -5.06 -22.36 22.37
C GLY A 194 -3.81 -23.08 22.90
N ALA A 195 -3.30 -22.80 24.11
CA ALA A 195 -2.16 -23.51 24.69
C ALA A 195 -2.37 -25.05 24.68
N GLY A 196 -1.74 -25.74 23.72
CA GLY A 196 -1.86 -27.19 23.50
C GLY A 196 -2.47 -27.62 22.16
N LYS A 197 -2.95 -26.69 21.33
CA LYS A 197 -3.39 -26.98 19.95
C LYS A 197 -2.21 -26.89 18.97
N GLY A 198 -2.14 -27.80 18.01
CA GLY A 198 -1.14 -27.75 16.92
C GLY A 198 -1.28 -26.47 16.08
N ALA A 199 -0.25 -26.14 15.28
CA ALA A 199 -0.16 -24.91 14.49
C ALA A 199 -1.37 -24.66 13.56
N ASP A 200 -2.10 -25.71 13.20
CA ASP A 200 -3.26 -25.65 12.30
C ASP A 200 -4.54 -25.16 12.98
N ASN A 201 -4.57 -24.94 14.30
CA ASN A 201 -5.80 -24.61 15.04
C ASN A 201 -5.63 -23.41 15.99
N THR A 202 -4.78 -22.44 15.62
CA THR A 202 -4.16 -21.48 16.55
C THR A 202 -4.87 -20.14 16.83
N ASP A 203 -5.99 -19.74 16.25
CA ASP A 203 -6.57 -18.37 16.22
C ASP A 203 -5.63 -17.13 16.22
N TYR A 204 -6.04 -16.08 15.51
CA TYR A 204 -5.19 -14.90 15.37
C TYR A 204 -6.00 -13.63 15.60
N ARG A 205 -5.43 -12.74 16.39
CA ARG A 205 -5.86 -11.35 16.49
C ARG A 205 -4.90 -10.47 15.70
N TYR A 206 -5.41 -9.35 15.23
CA TYR A 206 -4.67 -8.40 14.41
C TYR A 206 -4.65 -7.05 15.10
N GLN A 207 -3.53 -6.35 15.00
CA GLN A 207 -3.32 -5.05 15.64
C GLN A 207 -2.45 -4.17 14.75
N THR A 208 -2.72 -2.87 14.74
CA THR A 208 -1.87 -1.88 14.10
C THR A 208 -1.12 -1.07 15.15
N VAL A 209 0.18 -0.86 14.92
CA VAL A 209 1.04 -0.02 15.76
C VAL A 209 1.56 1.13 14.91
N TRP A 210 1.37 2.36 15.37
CA TRP A 210 1.97 3.54 14.77
C TRP A 210 3.24 3.94 15.52
N LEU A 211 4.33 4.05 14.77
CA LEU A 211 5.62 4.51 15.27
C LEU A 211 6.07 5.71 14.46
N ALA A 212 6.09 6.88 15.08
CA ALA A 212 6.61 8.10 14.47
C ALA A 212 7.87 8.58 15.20
N SER A 213 8.84 9.06 14.43
CA SER A 213 9.99 9.79 14.93
C SER A 213 10.14 11.10 14.18
N LYS A 214 10.40 12.17 14.94
CA LYS A 214 10.71 13.50 14.43
C LYS A 214 12.02 13.95 15.04
N ASN A 215 13.01 14.28 14.20
CA ASN A 215 14.35 14.67 14.65
C ASN A 215 14.99 13.64 15.60
N LYS A 216 14.84 12.34 15.28
CA LYS A 216 15.33 11.19 16.06
C LYS A 216 14.77 11.10 17.48
N LYS A 217 13.63 11.73 17.75
CA LYS A 217 12.85 11.51 18.97
C LYS A 217 11.59 10.77 18.60
N LEU A 218 11.23 9.76 19.38
CA LEU A 218 10.01 9.01 19.14
C LEU A 218 8.81 9.80 19.68
N ASN A 219 7.75 9.87 18.90
CA ASN A 219 6.42 10.27 19.36
C ASN A 219 5.83 9.16 20.25
N PRO A 220 4.73 9.44 20.97
CA PRO A 220 3.98 8.38 21.65
C PRO A 220 3.62 7.26 20.68
N VAL A 221 3.81 6.02 21.11
CA VAL A 221 3.38 4.84 20.35
C VAL A 221 1.85 4.80 20.40
N LEU A 222 1.21 4.62 19.25
CA LEU A 222 -0.23 4.44 19.17
C LEU A 222 -0.56 3.03 18.74
N THR A 223 -1.66 2.49 19.23
CA THR A 223 -2.14 1.15 18.91
C THR A 223 -3.63 1.12 18.70
N GLU A 224 -4.08 0.27 17.78
CA GLU A 224 -5.49 -0.01 17.55
C GLU A 224 -5.67 -1.47 17.13
N ASP A 225 -6.82 -2.06 17.47
CA ASP A 225 -7.20 -3.37 16.96
C ASP A 225 -7.39 -3.33 15.43
N ASN A 226 -7.37 -4.50 14.80
CA ASN A 226 -7.46 -4.67 13.34
C ASN A 226 -6.25 -4.08 12.59
N ILE A 227 -6.30 -4.17 11.25
CA ILE A 227 -5.25 -3.63 10.38
C ILE A 227 -5.72 -2.33 9.73
N PHE A 228 -5.16 -1.21 10.16
CA PHE A 228 -5.36 0.12 9.60
C PHE A 228 -4.22 0.45 8.63
N PHE A 229 -4.54 0.76 7.37
CA PHE A 229 -3.53 0.89 6.32
C PHE A 229 -3.88 1.99 5.29
N PRO A 230 -2.87 2.63 4.69
CA PRO A 230 -3.05 3.68 3.72
C PRO A 230 -3.30 3.12 2.31
N ARG A 231 -4.15 3.81 1.56
CA ARG A 231 -4.33 3.65 0.11
C ARG A 231 -4.27 5.02 -0.56
N SER A 232 -4.19 5.03 -1.89
CA SER A 232 -4.31 6.28 -2.64
C SER A 232 -5.67 6.96 -2.44
N SER A 233 -6.71 6.21 -2.03
CA SER A 233 -8.04 6.76 -1.79
C SER A 233 -8.25 7.36 -0.39
N GLY A 234 -7.37 7.07 0.57
CA GLY A 234 -7.61 7.35 1.99
C GLY A 234 -7.08 6.23 2.87
N PHE A 235 -7.60 6.12 4.09
CA PHE A 235 -7.25 5.04 5.01
C PHE A 235 -8.31 3.98 5.05
N TRP A 236 -7.88 2.73 5.18
CA TRP A 236 -8.73 1.56 5.15
C TRP A 236 -8.48 0.71 6.39
N GLU A 237 -9.52 0.03 6.85
CA GLU A 237 -9.44 -0.93 7.94
C GLU A 237 -9.79 -2.33 7.42
N LEU A 238 -8.93 -3.30 7.71
CA LEU A 238 -9.12 -4.72 7.42
C LEU A 238 -9.37 -5.50 8.71
N GLN A 239 -10.51 -6.18 8.75
CA GLN A 239 -10.99 -6.99 9.87
C GLN A 239 -11.21 -8.45 9.44
N VAL A 240 -11.15 -9.35 10.42
CA VAL A 240 -11.49 -10.78 10.24
C VAL A 240 -12.64 -11.18 11.17
N PRO A 241 -13.88 -10.71 10.94
CA PRO A 241 -15.02 -11.08 11.77
C PRO A 241 -15.33 -12.58 11.67
N GLN A 242 -15.68 -13.18 12.81
CA GLN A 242 -16.22 -14.54 12.86
C GLN A 242 -17.73 -14.51 12.72
N ILE A 243 -18.27 -15.25 11.76
CA ILE A 243 -19.71 -15.35 11.53
C ILE A 243 -20.16 -16.78 11.84
N GLN A 244 -21.24 -16.88 12.61
CA GLN A 244 -21.89 -18.15 12.89
C GLN A 244 -22.96 -18.42 11.82
N GLU A 245 -22.71 -19.39 10.94
CA GLU A 245 -23.71 -19.86 9.98
C GLU A 245 -24.20 -21.27 10.39
N GLY A 246 -25.33 -21.32 11.09
CA GLY A 246 -25.86 -22.58 11.64
C GLY A 246 -24.98 -23.14 12.76
N SER A 247 -24.39 -24.32 12.57
CA SER A 247 -23.50 -24.97 13.55
C SER A 247 -22.01 -24.75 13.28
N THR A 248 -21.66 -23.99 12.24
CA THR A 248 -20.29 -23.75 11.81
C THR A 248 -19.91 -22.28 12.03
N MET A 249 -18.67 -22.08 12.48
CA MET A 249 -18.03 -20.77 12.62
C MET A 249 -17.07 -20.59 11.45
N GLU A 250 -17.17 -19.48 10.75
CA GLU A 250 -16.33 -19.16 9.59
C GLU A 250 -15.73 -17.75 9.72
N ASP A 251 -14.47 -17.61 9.35
CA ASP A 251 -13.79 -16.32 9.30
C ASP A 251 -14.14 -15.61 7.98
N TRP A 252 -14.59 -14.37 8.04
CA TRP A 252 -14.82 -13.54 6.86
C TRP A 252 -13.78 -12.41 6.82
N LEU A 253 -13.27 -12.05 5.64
CA LEU A 253 -12.40 -10.87 5.48
C LEU A 253 -13.23 -9.64 5.08
N SER A 254 -13.16 -8.58 5.86
CA SER A 254 -13.85 -7.32 5.56
C SER A 254 -12.85 -6.19 5.49
N ALA A 255 -12.85 -5.43 4.39
CA ALA A 255 -12.02 -4.25 4.22
C ALA A 255 -12.92 -3.08 3.83
N HIS A 256 -12.78 -1.95 4.49
CA HIS A 256 -13.59 -0.76 4.22
C HIS A 256 -12.77 0.52 4.37
N ASP A 257 -13.23 1.56 3.69
CA ASP A 257 -12.67 2.90 3.84
C ASP A 257 -13.12 3.49 5.18
N VAL A 258 -12.17 3.98 5.97
CA VAL A 258 -12.40 4.54 7.31
C VAL A 258 -13.27 5.78 7.26
N SER A 259 -13.26 6.52 6.14
CA SER A 259 -14.13 7.69 5.95
C SER A 259 -15.60 7.30 5.77
N THR A 260 -15.87 6.03 5.44
CA THR A 260 -17.20 5.53 5.13
C THR A 260 -17.77 4.84 6.36
N LYS A 261 -18.89 5.35 6.88
CA LYS A 261 -19.63 4.64 7.94
C LYS A 261 -20.04 3.27 7.42
N VAL A 262 -19.52 2.21 8.03
CA VAL A 262 -20.07 0.88 7.87
C VAL A 262 -21.49 0.93 8.45
N GLN A 263 -22.50 1.03 7.58
CA GLN A 263 -23.77 0.40 7.92
C GLN A 263 -23.43 -1.08 8.09
N GLU A 264 -23.76 -1.64 9.25
CA GLU A 264 -23.62 -3.07 9.54
C GLU A 264 -23.84 -3.91 8.28
N PRO A 265 -23.03 -4.94 8.03
CA PRO A 265 -23.16 -5.75 6.82
C PRO A 265 -24.63 -6.17 6.69
N GLN A 266 -25.32 -5.60 5.70
CA GLN A 266 -26.66 -6.03 5.37
C GLN A 266 -26.54 -7.46 4.87
N LEU A 267 -26.70 -8.40 5.80
CA LEU A 267 -26.99 -9.81 5.59
C LEU A 267 -28.29 -9.89 4.79
N SER A 268 -28.21 -9.66 3.49
CA SER A 268 -29.25 -10.02 2.54
C SER A 268 -28.80 -11.32 1.88
N SER A 269 -29.26 -12.41 2.48
CA SER A 269 -29.10 -13.78 2.03
C SER A 269 -29.40 -13.92 0.53
N LEU A 270 -28.36 -14.16 -0.27
CA LEU A 270 -28.50 -14.83 -1.56
C LEU A 270 -27.84 -16.21 -1.43
N LYS A 271 -28.66 -17.19 -1.05
CA LYS A 271 -28.32 -18.62 -1.13
C LYS A 271 -28.05 -18.98 -2.58
N LEU A 272 -26.80 -18.91 -3.00
CA LEU A 272 -26.34 -19.58 -4.21
C LEU A 272 -26.15 -21.06 -3.90
N SER A 273 -27.19 -21.81 -4.20
CA SER A 273 -27.23 -23.26 -4.11
C SER A 273 -26.35 -23.85 -5.22
N ARG A 274 -25.14 -24.35 -4.92
CA ARG A 274 -24.51 -25.39 -5.74
C ARG A 274 -23.35 -26.11 -5.05
N GLY A 275 -23.51 -27.43 -4.93
CA GLY A 275 -22.44 -28.41 -4.72
C GLY A 275 -22.02 -28.58 -3.27
N GLU A 276 -22.26 -29.77 -2.71
CA GLU A 276 -21.67 -30.21 -1.44
C GLU A 276 -20.14 -30.22 -1.58
N VAL A 277 -19.49 -29.11 -1.27
CA VAL A 277 -18.08 -29.08 -0.90
C VAL A 277 -18.05 -29.23 0.61
N ASN A 278 -17.27 -30.18 1.11
CA ASN A 278 -17.19 -30.54 2.51
C ASN A 278 -17.09 -29.30 3.41
N LYS A 279 -18.08 -29.17 4.31
CA LYS A 279 -18.16 -28.15 5.35
C LYS A 279 -16.96 -28.26 6.28
N GLY A 280 -15.96 -27.42 6.08
CA GLY A 280 -14.91 -27.12 7.04
C GLY A 280 -15.11 -25.69 7.56
N THR A 281 -14.92 -25.48 8.86
CA THR A 281 -14.79 -24.16 9.48
C THR A 281 -13.61 -23.44 8.82
N GLY A 282 -13.88 -22.58 7.84
CA GLY A 282 -12.88 -21.99 6.96
C GLY A 282 -12.14 -20.85 7.65
N LYS A 283 -11.02 -21.17 8.31
CA LYS A 283 -10.19 -20.15 8.96
C LYS A 283 -9.43 -19.35 7.90
N LYS A 284 -9.34 -18.03 8.09
CA LYS A 284 -8.61 -17.12 7.21
C LYS A 284 -7.46 -16.45 7.94
N ILE A 285 -6.23 -16.72 7.49
CA ILE A 285 -5.01 -16.19 8.11
C ILE A 285 -4.38 -15.16 7.18
N ILE A 286 -4.17 -13.94 7.66
CA ILE A 286 -3.49 -12.90 6.89
C ILE A 286 -1.97 -13.11 7.01
N HIS A 287 -1.28 -13.08 5.87
CA HIS A 287 0.19 -13.17 5.79
C HIS A 287 0.84 -11.87 5.30
N TYR A 288 0.09 -11.02 4.59
CA TYR A 288 0.56 -9.72 4.12
C TYR A 288 -0.62 -8.76 3.89
N VAL A 289 -0.42 -7.49 4.22
CA VAL A 289 -1.29 -6.37 3.83
C VAL A 289 -0.40 -5.30 3.20
N GLY A 290 -0.79 -4.84 2.02
CA GLY A 290 -0.25 -3.64 1.38
C GLY A 290 -1.37 -2.73 0.89
N ASN A 291 -1.04 -1.69 0.14
CA ASN A 291 -2.03 -0.67 -0.26
C ASN A 291 -3.19 -1.25 -1.10
N ASP A 292 -2.91 -2.15 -2.05
CA ASP A 292 -3.92 -2.63 -3.00
C ASP A 292 -4.21 -4.14 -2.92
N TYR A 293 -3.41 -4.89 -2.18
CA TYR A 293 -3.51 -6.34 -2.10
C TYR A 293 -3.29 -6.87 -0.69
N VAL A 294 -3.99 -7.96 -0.38
CA VAL A 294 -3.83 -8.73 0.85
C VAL A 294 -3.48 -10.17 0.47
N ALA A 295 -2.45 -10.74 1.09
CA ALA A 295 -2.15 -12.17 0.94
C ALA A 295 -2.68 -12.94 2.14
N VAL A 296 -3.49 -13.96 1.88
CA VAL A 296 -4.17 -14.77 2.90
C VAL A 296 -3.95 -16.26 2.68
N GLU A 297 -4.15 -17.03 3.73
CA GLU A 297 -4.27 -18.48 3.70
C GLU A 297 -5.67 -18.87 4.15
N ASN A 298 -6.41 -19.54 3.27
CA ASN A 298 -7.68 -20.18 3.62
C ASN A 298 -7.39 -21.61 4.04
N GLN A 299 -7.75 -21.96 5.27
CA GLN A 299 -7.68 -23.34 5.75
C GLN A 299 -9.00 -24.04 5.42
N GLY A 300 -8.88 -25.21 4.79
CA GLY A 300 -10.01 -26.02 4.33
C GLY A 300 -9.50 -27.40 3.91
N TYR A 301 -10.18 -28.04 2.96
CA TYR A 301 -9.66 -29.25 2.33
C TYR A 301 -8.52 -28.88 1.37
N GLY A 302 -7.33 -28.70 1.93
CA GLY A 302 -6.13 -28.19 1.28
C GLY A 302 -5.97 -26.72 1.59
N ASN A 303 -4.86 -26.33 2.22
CA ASN A 303 -4.64 -24.94 2.58
C ASN A 303 -4.29 -24.14 1.33
N GLN A 304 -5.09 -23.12 1.02
CA GLN A 304 -4.91 -22.32 -0.19
C GLN A 304 -4.30 -20.97 0.15
N LEU A 305 -3.16 -20.64 -0.47
CA LEU A 305 -2.63 -19.28 -0.47
C LEU A 305 -3.35 -18.48 -1.56
N GLN A 306 -3.74 -17.25 -1.24
CA GLN A 306 -4.40 -16.34 -2.18
C GLN A 306 -3.87 -14.93 -2.02
N VAL A 307 -3.75 -14.22 -3.14
CA VAL A 307 -3.56 -12.77 -3.17
C VAL A 307 -4.84 -12.12 -3.68
N LEU A 308 -5.47 -11.33 -2.82
CA LEU A 308 -6.77 -10.71 -3.04
C LEU A 308 -6.60 -9.20 -3.22
N PRO A 309 -7.21 -8.56 -4.24
CA PRO A 309 -7.30 -7.11 -4.29
C PRO A 309 -8.14 -6.61 -3.12
N VAL A 310 -7.74 -5.52 -2.47
CA VAL A 310 -8.47 -4.93 -1.33
C VAL A 310 -9.92 -4.61 -1.71
N ASP A 311 -10.15 -4.04 -2.90
CA ASP A 311 -11.49 -3.72 -3.42
C ASP A 311 -12.36 -4.97 -3.69
N LYS A 312 -11.77 -6.16 -3.64
CA LYS A 312 -12.43 -7.46 -3.86
C LYS A 312 -12.03 -8.46 -2.77
N ILE A 313 -11.89 -8.00 -1.53
CA ILE A 313 -11.38 -8.82 -0.42
C ILE A 313 -12.26 -10.05 -0.11
N SER A 314 -13.57 -9.97 -0.41
CA SER A 314 -14.53 -11.08 -0.26
C SER A 314 -14.56 -12.03 -1.47
N ALA A 315 -13.67 -11.87 -2.46
CA ALA A 315 -13.63 -12.76 -3.61
C ALA A 315 -13.24 -14.18 -3.19
N LEU A 316 -13.89 -15.17 -3.80
CA LEU A 316 -13.59 -16.60 -3.55
C LEU A 316 -12.22 -17.01 -4.10
N GLU A 317 -11.79 -16.35 -5.19
CA GLU A 317 -10.53 -16.63 -5.86
C GLU A 317 -9.58 -15.44 -5.78
N GLY A 318 -8.30 -15.74 -5.54
CA GLY A 318 -7.20 -14.80 -5.70
C GLY A 318 -6.91 -14.48 -7.17
N ILE A 319 -6.15 -13.39 -7.38
CA ILE A 319 -5.60 -13.06 -8.70
C ILE A 319 -4.67 -14.16 -9.21
N LYS A 320 -4.50 -14.25 -10.52
CA LYS A 320 -3.48 -15.13 -11.10
C LYS A 320 -2.12 -14.48 -10.99
N PHE A 321 -1.08 -15.29 -10.86
CA PHE A 321 0.31 -14.84 -10.87
C PHE A 321 0.63 -14.08 -12.16
N SER A 322 0.07 -14.53 -13.30
CA SER A 322 0.13 -13.83 -14.59
C SER A 322 -0.43 -12.41 -14.57
N ASP A 323 -1.41 -12.11 -13.70
CA ASP A 323 -2.03 -10.78 -13.62
C ASP A 323 -1.10 -9.79 -12.89
N LEU A 324 -0.17 -10.30 -12.09
CA LEU A 324 0.81 -9.49 -11.35
C LEU A 324 2.03 -9.09 -12.18
N LEU A 325 2.36 -9.81 -13.24
CA LEU A 325 3.67 -9.68 -13.89
C LEU A 325 3.54 -9.65 -15.40
N ASP A 326 4.21 -8.67 -16.01
CA ASP A 326 4.39 -8.63 -17.46
C ASP A 326 5.26 -9.81 -17.94
N TYR A 327 5.33 -10.01 -19.27
CA TYR A 327 5.98 -11.12 -19.97
C TYR A 327 7.19 -11.76 -19.22
N GLY A 328 7.04 -13.01 -18.76
CA GLY A 328 8.10 -13.81 -18.12
C GLY A 328 7.80 -14.29 -16.69
N GLY A 329 6.80 -13.71 -16.03
CA GLY A 329 6.35 -14.16 -14.70
C GLY A 329 5.82 -15.60 -14.68
N SER A 330 4.89 -15.92 -15.58
CA SER A 330 4.24 -17.25 -15.63
C SER A 330 5.21 -18.41 -15.86
N SER A 331 6.26 -18.22 -16.67
CA SER A 331 7.28 -19.27 -16.88
C SER A 331 8.12 -19.50 -15.61
N THR A 332 8.41 -18.44 -14.85
CA THR A 332 9.14 -18.54 -13.57
C THR A 332 8.31 -19.30 -12.53
N PHE A 333 7.02 -18.97 -12.40
CA PHE A 333 6.09 -19.68 -11.53
C PHE A 333 5.96 -21.16 -11.91
N SER A 334 5.68 -21.44 -13.19
CA SER A 334 5.51 -22.80 -13.72
C SER A 334 6.77 -23.65 -13.50
N ASN A 335 7.96 -23.10 -13.76
CA ASN A 335 9.22 -23.80 -13.53
C ASN A 335 9.48 -24.11 -12.05
N ALA A 336 9.22 -23.15 -11.16
CA ALA A 336 9.37 -23.34 -9.71
C ALA A 336 8.41 -24.43 -9.19
N ARG A 337 7.15 -24.40 -9.62
CA ARG A 337 6.14 -25.42 -9.29
C ARG A 337 6.52 -26.80 -9.82
N ALA A 338 6.97 -26.90 -11.08
CA ALA A 338 7.43 -28.16 -11.67
C ALA A 338 8.66 -28.74 -10.94
N GLN A 339 9.56 -27.88 -10.45
CA GLN A 339 10.66 -28.32 -9.60
C GLN A 339 10.19 -28.85 -8.24
N ALA A 340 9.26 -28.15 -7.58
CA ALA A 340 8.69 -28.60 -6.32
C ALA A 340 7.97 -29.95 -6.47
N ARG A 341 7.16 -30.12 -7.52
CA ARG A 341 6.44 -31.36 -7.79
C ARG A 341 7.36 -32.56 -8.06
N ARG A 342 8.51 -32.36 -8.72
CA ARG A 342 9.51 -33.44 -8.88
C ARG A 342 9.97 -34.02 -7.54
N THR A 343 9.96 -33.21 -6.48
CA THR A 343 10.27 -33.67 -5.12
C THR A 343 9.16 -34.56 -4.57
N LEU A 344 7.89 -34.21 -4.82
CA LEU A 344 6.72 -35.01 -4.40
C LEU A 344 6.64 -36.34 -5.15
N ASN A 345 6.89 -36.34 -6.46
CA ASN A 345 6.80 -37.53 -7.31
C ASN A 345 7.81 -38.64 -6.96
N ASN A 346 8.81 -38.35 -6.12
CA ASN A 346 9.73 -39.37 -5.60
C ASN A 346 9.04 -40.31 -4.59
N ASN A 347 7.86 -39.94 -4.08
CA ASN A 347 7.07 -40.77 -3.19
C ASN A 347 5.81 -41.28 -3.93
N PRO A 348 5.71 -42.58 -4.24
CA PRO A 348 4.60 -43.14 -5.00
C PRO A 348 3.26 -43.13 -4.25
N HIS A 349 3.27 -42.81 -2.94
CA HIS A 349 2.07 -42.70 -2.12
C HIS A 349 1.47 -41.28 -2.10
N ILE A 350 2.06 -40.32 -2.83
CA ILE A 350 1.56 -38.95 -2.91
C ILE A 350 0.63 -38.81 -4.11
N ILE A 351 -0.56 -38.25 -3.87
CA ILE A 351 -1.53 -37.87 -4.90
C ILE A 351 -1.66 -36.35 -4.86
N ASP A 352 -1.30 -35.69 -5.96
CA ASP A 352 -1.49 -34.25 -6.11
C ASP A 352 -2.99 -33.95 -6.29
N ILE A 353 -3.48 -32.94 -5.59
CA ILE A 353 -4.90 -32.55 -5.60
C ILE A 353 -5.12 -31.12 -6.14
N ASP A 354 -4.06 -30.42 -6.56
CA ASP A 354 -4.16 -29.09 -7.14
C ASP A 354 -4.31 -29.14 -8.67
N ASP A 355 -5.12 -28.22 -9.22
CA ASP A 355 -5.22 -28.01 -10.67
C ASP A 355 -4.02 -27.20 -11.20
N ASP A 356 -3.31 -27.79 -12.17
CA ASP A 356 -2.11 -27.23 -12.79
C ASP A 356 -2.33 -25.94 -13.57
N SER A 357 -3.57 -25.67 -13.96
CA SER A 357 -3.92 -24.49 -14.75
C SER A 357 -4.11 -23.23 -13.90
N LEU A 358 -4.21 -23.37 -12.58
CA LEU A 358 -4.54 -22.29 -11.67
C LEU A 358 -3.25 -21.67 -11.10
N GLU A 359 -2.73 -20.62 -11.74
CA GLU A 359 -1.62 -19.79 -11.24
C GLU A 359 -2.02 -18.94 -10.00
N GLN A 360 -2.87 -19.45 -9.11
CA GLN A 360 -3.53 -18.68 -8.04
C GLN A 360 -3.13 -19.13 -6.63
N ASN A 361 -2.52 -20.31 -6.46
CA ASN A 361 -2.08 -20.83 -5.14
C ASN A 361 -0.70 -20.27 -4.76
N PHE A 362 -0.64 -18.96 -4.55
CA PHE A 362 0.57 -18.25 -4.14
C PHE A 362 0.24 -17.13 -3.15
N GLY A 363 1.26 -16.71 -2.42
CA GLY A 363 1.19 -15.61 -1.48
C GLY A 363 2.57 -15.04 -1.20
N LEU A 364 2.69 -14.39 -0.05
CA LEU A 364 3.90 -13.72 0.38
C LEU A 364 4.41 -14.30 1.70
N THR A 365 5.74 -14.30 1.84
CA THR A 365 6.41 -14.63 3.10
C THR A 365 7.57 -13.66 3.31
N ARG A 366 7.85 -13.32 4.56
CA ARG A 366 8.91 -12.37 4.90
C ARG A 366 10.10 -13.07 5.54
N LYS A 367 11.31 -12.66 5.13
CA LYS A 367 12.56 -13.16 5.71
C LYS A 367 13.69 -12.14 5.54
N ASN A 368 14.49 -11.94 6.58
CA ASN A 368 15.74 -11.16 6.51
C ASN A 368 15.57 -9.75 5.88
N GLY A 369 14.45 -9.08 6.17
CA GLY A 369 14.14 -7.74 5.69
C GLY A 369 13.47 -7.65 4.33
N HIS A 370 13.11 -8.78 3.71
CA HIS A 370 12.49 -8.80 2.39
C HIS A 370 11.26 -9.71 2.31
N TRP A 371 10.31 -9.32 1.46
CA TRP A 371 9.17 -10.13 1.06
C TRP A 371 9.54 -11.03 -0.13
N TYR A 372 9.08 -12.27 -0.08
CA TYR A 372 9.30 -13.28 -1.11
C TYR A 372 7.98 -13.89 -1.56
N LEU A 373 7.89 -14.14 -2.86
CA LEU A 373 6.77 -14.85 -3.45
C LEU A 373 6.89 -16.35 -3.15
N ARG A 374 5.82 -16.92 -2.60
CA ARG A 374 5.75 -18.33 -2.23
C ARG A 374 4.54 -18.98 -2.89
N GLY A 375 4.77 -20.05 -3.62
CA GLY A 375 3.70 -20.90 -4.15
C GLY A 375 3.47 -22.12 -3.26
N ARG A 376 2.33 -22.78 -3.44
CA ARG A 376 1.97 -23.99 -2.70
C ARG A 376 1.44 -25.07 -3.64
N ILE A 377 1.74 -26.33 -3.30
CA ILE A 377 1.15 -27.53 -3.91
C ILE A 377 0.48 -28.33 -2.80
N ASN A 378 -0.84 -28.53 -2.89
CA ASN A 378 -1.56 -29.43 -2.01
C ASN A 378 -1.51 -30.87 -2.53
N TYR A 379 -1.35 -31.82 -1.61
CA TYR A 379 -1.30 -33.24 -1.92
C TYR A 379 -1.90 -34.08 -0.79
N THR A 380 -2.35 -35.29 -1.10
CA THR A 380 -2.77 -36.28 -0.11
C THR A 380 -1.80 -37.45 -0.09
N LEU A 381 -1.67 -38.10 1.07
CA LEU A 381 -1.00 -39.39 1.16
C LEU A 381 -2.05 -40.49 1.00
N GLN A 382 -1.66 -41.59 0.36
CA GLN A 382 -2.50 -42.77 0.22
C GLN A 382 -2.91 -43.27 1.62
N ASN A 383 -4.22 -43.26 1.90
CA ASN A 383 -4.85 -43.56 3.20
C ASN A 383 -4.76 -42.45 4.28
N ALA A 384 -4.48 -41.20 3.92
CA ALA A 384 -4.65 -40.06 4.81
C ALA A 384 -5.97 -39.33 4.48
N ASP A 385 -6.71 -38.94 5.51
CA ASP A 385 -7.96 -38.19 5.39
C ASP A 385 -7.72 -36.68 5.18
N ASP A 386 -6.58 -36.16 5.68
CA ASP A 386 -6.24 -34.74 5.62
C ASP A 386 -5.17 -34.43 4.55
N PRO A 387 -5.40 -33.43 3.70
CA PRO A 387 -4.40 -32.99 2.73
C PRO A 387 -3.23 -32.29 3.43
N SER A 388 -2.04 -32.52 2.91
CA SER A 388 -0.80 -31.83 3.25
C SER A 388 -0.42 -30.85 2.14
N HIS A 389 0.59 -30.02 2.37
CA HIS A 389 1.07 -29.08 1.38
C HIS A 389 2.59 -29.00 1.32
N LEU A 390 3.11 -28.62 0.16
CA LEU A 390 4.50 -28.27 -0.08
C LEU A 390 4.58 -26.84 -0.57
N ASP A 391 5.21 -25.98 0.23
CA ASP A 391 5.55 -24.62 -0.18
C ASP A 391 6.81 -24.61 -1.04
N PHE A 392 6.85 -23.72 -2.04
CA PHE A 392 8.02 -23.51 -2.89
C PHE A 392 8.29 -22.03 -3.13
N ASN A 393 9.57 -21.68 -3.24
CA ASN A 393 9.97 -20.31 -3.52
C ASN A 393 9.79 -19.99 -5.00
N ILE A 394 9.17 -18.85 -5.29
CA ILE A 394 9.14 -18.30 -6.64
C ILE A 394 10.27 -17.29 -6.70
N ASN A 395 11.35 -17.62 -7.41
CA ASN A 395 12.57 -16.81 -7.50
C ASN A 395 12.37 -15.55 -8.35
N LEU A 396 11.49 -14.67 -7.90
CA LEU A 396 11.14 -13.42 -8.54
C LEU A 396 10.96 -12.34 -7.48
N VAL A 397 11.47 -11.15 -7.76
CA VAL A 397 11.25 -9.98 -6.91
C VAL A 397 9.77 -9.58 -7.03
N PRO A 398 9.04 -9.42 -5.91
CA PRO A 398 7.67 -8.92 -5.94
C PRO A 398 7.59 -7.57 -6.69
N PRO A 399 6.59 -7.36 -7.57
CA PRO A 399 6.47 -6.10 -8.29
C PRO A 399 6.02 -4.97 -7.35
N ALA A 400 6.42 -3.73 -7.64
CA ALA A 400 6.08 -2.56 -6.83
C ALA A 400 4.56 -2.32 -6.65
N LYS A 401 3.75 -2.81 -7.61
CA LYS A 401 2.28 -2.77 -7.50
C LYS A 401 1.71 -3.72 -6.43
N LEU A 402 2.50 -4.70 -5.99
CA LEU A 402 2.15 -5.63 -4.92
C LEU A 402 2.77 -5.19 -3.59
N ILE A 403 4.02 -4.72 -3.62
CA ILE A 403 4.78 -4.32 -2.43
C ILE A 403 5.50 -3.00 -2.69
N PHE A 404 5.03 -1.95 -2.03
CA PHE A 404 5.58 -0.61 -2.20
C PHE A 404 6.87 -0.41 -1.38
N TYR A 405 6.90 -0.94 -0.15
CA TYR A 405 8.02 -0.80 0.77
C TYR A 405 8.70 -2.15 1.08
N ASP A 406 9.78 -2.48 0.36
CA ASP A 406 10.58 -3.69 0.62
C ASP A 406 12.11 -3.47 0.59
N THR A 407 12.54 -2.20 0.59
CA THR A 407 13.96 -1.86 0.58
C THR A 407 14.53 -1.89 1.99
N LEU A 408 15.62 -2.63 2.17
CA LEU A 408 16.42 -2.67 3.39
C LEU A 408 17.75 -1.93 3.16
N TYR A 409 17.89 -0.72 3.71
CA TYR A 409 19.07 0.13 3.50
C TYR A 409 20.30 -0.32 4.30
N LEU A 410 20.09 -1.08 5.37
CA LEU A 410 21.15 -1.67 6.19
C LEU A 410 21.34 -3.13 5.78
N SER A 411 22.58 -3.57 5.59
CA SER A 411 22.81 -4.97 5.23
C SER A 411 22.33 -5.90 6.34
N TRP A 412 21.72 -7.03 5.97
CA TRP A 412 21.26 -8.03 6.94
C TRP A 412 22.39 -8.51 7.85
N GLN A 413 23.60 -8.69 7.30
CA GLN A 413 24.78 -9.07 8.09
C GLN A 413 25.09 -8.03 9.17
N TYR A 414 25.08 -6.75 8.83
CA TYR A 414 25.30 -5.67 9.80
C TYR A 414 24.25 -5.67 10.91
N ILE A 415 22.98 -5.86 10.57
CA ILE A 415 21.90 -5.96 11.57
C ILE A 415 22.12 -7.16 12.49
N LYS A 416 22.48 -8.34 11.95
CA LYS A 416 22.80 -9.53 12.75
C LYS A 416 24.01 -9.34 13.64
N ASP A 417 25.05 -8.64 13.19
CA ASP A 417 26.23 -8.36 14.00
C ASP A 417 25.88 -7.40 15.16
N ARG A 418 25.00 -6.43 14.90
CA ARG A 418 24.58 -5.41 15.88
C ARG A 418 23.53 -5.92 16.87
N VAL A 419 22.62 -6.77 16.40
CA VAL A 419 21.52 -7.39 17.15
C VAL A 419 21.49 -8.89 16.79
N PRO A 420 22.26 -9.73 17.51
CA PRO A 420 22.40 -11.16 17.21
C PRO A 420 21.09 -11.96 17.22
N ASP A 421 20.08 -11.51 17.94
CA ASP A 421 18.77 -12.16 18.03
C ASP A 421 17.74 -11.64 17.00
N ALA A 422 18.16 -10.76 16.08
CA ALA A 422 17.29 -10.27 15.02
C ALA A 422 16.81 -11.41 14.12
N VAL A 423 15.50 -11.43 13.85
CA VAL A 423 14.81 -12.37 12.96
C VAL A 423 14.27 -11.68 11.70
N ASP A 424 14.05 -10.37 11.76
CA ASP A 424 13.64 -9.55 10.61
C ASP A 424 13.98 -8.06 10.83
N ALA A 425 13.86 -7.23 9.80
CA ALA A 425 14.08 -5.79 9.92
C ALA A 425 13.38 -4.96 8.82
N PHE A 426 13.23 -3.66 9.09
CA PHE A 426 12.70 -2.66 8.15
C PHE A 426 13.48 -1.36 8.31
N THR A 427 13.57 -0.57 7.25
CA THR A 427 14.25 0.74 7.27
C THR A 427 13.38 1.79 6.60
N SER A 428 13.31 2.98 7.19
CA SER A 428 12.52 4.08 6.63
C SER A 428 13.05 4.51 5.26
N PRO A 429 12.17 4.98 4.36
CA PRO A 429 12.57 5.45 3.02
C PRO A 429 13.61 6.57 3.03
N ASN A 430 13.55 7.47 4.01
CA ASN A 430 14.49 8.57 4.22
C ASN A 430 15.71 8.19 5.08
N GLN A 431 15.84 6.91 5.46
CA GLN A 431 17.00 6.33 6.16
C GLN A 431 17.31 6.98 7.51
N ASP A 432 16.29 7.39 8.26
CA ASP A 432 16.43 7.99 9.59
C ASP A 432 16.09 7.04 10.75
N ILE A 433 15.32 5.97 10.51
CA ILE A 433 14.95 4.96 11.50
C ILE A 433 14.96 3.54 10.93
N ALA A 434 15.28 2.57 11.79
CA ALA A 434 15.18 1.14 11.52
C ALA A 434 14.32 0.45 12.57
N LEU A 435 13.53 -0.50 12.12
CA LEU A 435 12.84 -1.45 12.98
C LEU A 435 13.61 -2.77 12.94
N VAL A 436 14.07 -3.26 14.08
CA VAL A 436 14.73 -4.57 14.20
C VAL A 436 13.83 -5.49 15.01
N VAL A 437 13.38 -6.57 14.38
CA VAL A 437 12.44 -7.53 14.96
C VAL A 437 13.23 -8.66 15.60
N THR A 438 12.90 -8.99 16.83
CA THR A 438 13.35 -10.18 17.55
C THR A 438 12.15 -11.08 17.86
N LYS A 439 12.36 -12.25 18.45
CA LYS A 439 11.26 -13.16 18.81
C LYS A 439 10.26 -12.57 19.82
N THR A 440 10.67 -11.56 20.59
CA THR A 440 9.89 -11.02 21.72
C THR A 440 9.84 -9.51 21.75
N LYS A 441 10.51 -8.81 20.83
CA LYS A 441 10.56 -7.34 20.81
C LYS A 441 10.70 -6.78 19.41
N LEU A 442 10.07 -5.62 19.20
CA LEU A 442 10.33 -4.69 18.12
C LEU A 442 11.21 -3.55 18.64
N LEU A 443 12.44 -3.46 18.14
CA LEU A 443 13.41 -2.45 18.54
C LEU A 443 13.42 -1.33 17.50
N VAL A 444 13.22 -0.08 17.94
CA VAL A 444 13.25 1.10 17.06
C VAL A 444 14.59 1.80 17.24
N TYR A 445 15.38 1.90 16.19
CA TYR A 445 16.69 2.56 16.22
C TYR A 445 16.71 3.78 15.31
N PRO A 446 17.37 4.88 15.70
CA PRO A 446 17.78 5.90 14.76
C PRO A 446 18.88 5.37 13.83
N ILE A 447 18.91 5.87 12.62
CA ILE A 447 19.99 5.68 11.66
C ILE A 447 20.78 6.98 11.55
N SER A 448 22.10 6.87 11.69
CA SER A 448 23.06 7.96 11.49
C SER A 448 24.20 7.48 10.61
N MET A 449 24.50 8.23 9.54
CA MET A 449 25.62 7.91 8.64
C MET A 449 25.57 6.45 8.13
N GLY A 450 24.36 5.94 7.85
CA GLY A 450 24.14 4.57 7.38
C GLY A 450 24.34 3.47 8.44
N GLN A 451 24.26 3.82 9.73
CA GLN A 451 24.46 2.89 10.85
C GLN A 451 23.39 3.06 11.92
N LEU A 452 23.07 1.98 12.63
CA LEU A 452 22.22 2.03 13.83
C LEU A 452 22.95 2.75 14.95
N GLU A 453 22.29 3.71 15.61
CA GLU A 453 22.85 4.36 16.79
C GLU A 453 23.02 3.38 17.98
N SER A 454 23.73 3.81 19.02
CA SER A 454 24.04 2.95 20.17
C SER A 454 22.78 2.55 20.94
N GLU A 455 21.82 3.47 21.06
CA GLU A 455 20.60 3.30 21.83
C GLU A 455 19.37 3.19 20.92
N ALA A 456 18.45 2.31 21.32
CA ALA A 456 17.14 2.21 20.68
C ALA A 456 16.22 3.31 21.24
N LEU A 457 15.44 3.96 20.37
CA LEU A 457 14.40 4.93 20.75
C LEU A 457 13.26 4.26 21.53
N ALA A 458 12.94 3.02 21.18
CA ALA A 458 11.96 2.22 21.90
C ALA A 458 12.23 0.72 21.78
N LYS A 459 11.68 0.00 22.74
CA LYS A 459 11.65 -1.46 22.80
C LYS A 459 10.21 -1.86 23.10
N ILE A 460 9.49 -2.28 22.08
CA ILE A 460 8.08 -2.68 22.19
C ILE A 460 8.06 -4.19 22.35
N ASP A 461 7.38 -4.70 23.37
CA ASP A 461 7.25 -6.14 23.56
C ASP A 461 6.31 -6.75 22.52
N LEU A 462 6.71 -7.90 21.99
CA LEU A 462 5.94 -8.72 21.07
C LEU A 462 5.55 -10.02 21.77
N GLU A 463 4.31 -10.42 21.59
CA GLU A 463 3.86 -11.72 22.09
C GLU A 463 4.57 -12.86 21.34
N PRO A 464 4.83 -13.99 22.03
CA PRO A 464 5.47 -15.13 21.39
C PRO A 464 4.70 -15.62 20.16
N GLY A 465 5.38 -15.67 19.02
CA GLY A 465 4.78 -16.10 17.75
C GLY A 465 4.10 -14.98 16.96
N SER A 466 4.12 -13.74 17.44
CA SER A 466 3.71 -12.58 16.64
C SER A 466 4.59 -12.42 15.40
N SER A 467 3.96 -11.99 14.30
CA SER A 467 4.64 -11.69 13.04
C SER A 467 4.17 -10.37 12.47
N ILE A 468 5.08 -9.60 11.87
CA ILE A 468 4.72 -8.39 11.14
C ILE A 468 4.20 -8.77 9.76
N ILE A 469 2.98 -8.34 9.45
CA ILE A 469 2.28 -8.58 8.18
C ILE A 469 2.15 -7.32 7.32
N MET A 470 2.53 -6.15 7.85
CA MET A 470 2.45 -4.87 7.15
C MET A 470 3.48 -3.89 7.71
N ALA A 471 4.09 -3.09 6.85
CA ALA A 471 4.93 -1.95 7.22
C ALA A 471 4.78 -0.83 6.18
N GLU A 472 3.91 0.12 6.46
CA GLU A 472 3.57 1.22 5.55
C GLU A 472 4.16 2.53 6.07
N TRP A 473 4.97 3.20 5.24
CA TRP A 473 5.77 4.35 5.67
C TRP A 473 5.16 5.69 5.27
N ALA A 474 5.27 6.64 6.20
CA ALA A 474 5.02 8.06 6.00
C ALA A 474 6.33 8.84 6.20
N THR A 475 6.55 9.88 5.39
CA THR A 475 7.70 10.80 5.58
C THR A 475 7.23 12.24 5.51
N GLY A 476 8.00 13.14 6.13
CA GLY A 476 7.70 14.58 6.10
C GLY A 476 6.30 14.91 6.62
N SER A 477 5.50 15.63 5.84
CA SER A 477 4.15 16.06 6.22
C SER A 477 3.15 14.91 6.40
N TYR A 478 3.40 13.73 5.83
CA TYR A 478 2.50 12.59 6.00
C TYR A 478 2.53 12.03 7.41
N VAL A 479 3.63 12.19 8.14
CA VAL A 479 3.75 11.68 9.51
C VAL A 479 2.66 12.27 10.40
N ASP A 480 2.55 13.60 10.40
CA ASP A 480 1.55 14.31 11.22
C ASP A 480 0.11 14.02 10.72
N ASN A 481 -0.09 13.82 9.41
CA ASN A 481 -1.41 13.51 8.84
C ASN A 481 -1.88 12.09 9.16
N TRP A 482 -0.98 11.11 9.09
CA TRP A 482 -1.29 9.71 9.37
C TRP A 482 -1.54 9.49 10.86
N GLU A 483 -0.74 10.13 11.72
CA GLU A 483 -0.95 10.10 13.17
C GLU A 483 -2.34 10.62 13.55
N LYS A 484 -2.75 11.77 12.98
CA LYS A 484 -4.11 12.32 13.18
C LYS A 484 -5.20 11.40 12.66
N ALA A 485 -5.02 10.82 11.47
CA ALA A 485 -6.01 9.91 10.88
C ALA A 485 -6.19 8.65 11.74
N PHE A 486 -5.09 8.11 12.27
CA PHE A 486 -5.12 6.93 13.12
C PHE A 486 -5.76 7.23 14.49
N LEU A 487 -5.43 8.36 15.12
CA LEU A 487 -6.11 8.84 16.33
C LEU A 487 -7.62 9.04 16.10
N ALA A 488 -8.00 9.61 14.96
CA ALA A 488 -9.40 9.81 14.60
C ALA A 488 -10.16 8.49 14.35
N ASN A 489 -9.46 7.42 14.00
CA ASN A 489 -10.05 6.09 13.83
C ASN A 489 -10.35 5.40 15.17
N GLY A 490 -9.68 5.81 16.25
CA GLY A 490 -9.85 5.22 17.58
C GLY A 490 -8.54 4.76 18.23
N ALA A 491 -7.39 4.99 17.59
CA ALA A 491 -6.10 4.58 18.14
C ALA A 491 -5.81 5.22 19.51
N GLU A 492 -5.28 4.40 20.42
CA GLU A 492 -4.95 4.81 21.78
C GLU A 492 -3.44 4.94 21.97
N VAL A 493 -3.03 5.88 22.81
CA VAL A 493 -1.62 6.00 23.22
C VAL A 493 -1.27 4.81 24.11
N THR A 494 -0.28 4.03 23.69
CA THR A 494 0.19 2.90 24.48
C THR A 494 0.91 3.42 25.73
N GLY A 495 0.35 3.15 26.91
CA GLY A 495 0.92 3.54 28.19
C GLY A 495 2.17 2.74 28.52
N ASN A 496 3.33 3.15 28.00
CA ASN A 496 4.62 2.78 28.56
C ASN A 496 5.35 4.06 28.95
N GLU A 497 5.13 4.49 30.18
CA GLU A 497 6.05 5.39 30.86
C GLU A 497 7.46 4.78 30.78
N SER A 498 8.37 5.54 30.19
CA SER A 498 9.78 5.24 30.13
C SER A 498 10.30 5.10 31.57
N GLN A 499 10.86 3.93 31.90
CA GLN A 499 11.85 3.81 32.97
C GLN A 499 13.21 3.43 32.38
#